data_AF-A0AAW4BFX7-F1
#
_entry.id   AF-A0AAW4BFX7-F1
#
_cell.length_a   1.000
_cell.length_b   1.000
_cell.length_c   1.000
_cell.angle_alpha   90.00
_cell.angle_beta   90.00
_cell.angle_gamma   90.00
#
_symmetry.space_group_name_H-M   'P 1'
#
loop_
_entity.id
_entity.type
_entity.pdbx_description
1 polymer ?
#
loop_
_entity_poly.entity_id
_entity_poly.type
_entity_poly.pdbx_seq_one_letter_code
_entity_poly.pdbx_strand_id
1 'polypeptide(L)'
;LRMSDIEIVPPAETVPNIYLIGESVGERTLSLYQNTRAAELELTFNASYSVTLPEVGIKTFSTSVTRSYLDNPLTALAKSVE
;
A
#
# COMPACT_ATOMS: atom_id res chain seq x y z
N LEU A 1 8.68 -3.08 -10.50
CA LEU A 1 9.66 -4.09 -10.99
C LEU A 1 10.10 -3.83 -12.43
N ARG A 2 9.19 -3.63 -13.39
CA ARG A 2 9.56 -3.28 -14.78
C ARG A 2 10.34 -1.96 -14.93
N MET A 3 10.10 -0.97 -14.07
CA MET A 3 10.89 0.27 -14.03
C MET A 3 12.32 0.08 -13.50
N SER A 4 12.65 -1.08 -12.96
CA SER A 4 13.95 -1.38 -12.34
C SER A 4 14.74 -2.45 -13.10
N ASP A 5 14.36 -2.73 -14.35
CA ASP A 5 15.00 -3.72 -15.22
C ASP A 5 15.10 -5.13 -14.60
N ILE A 6 14.02 -5.53 -13.90
CA ILE A 6 13.89 -6.86 -13.29
C ILE A 6 13.06 -7.75 -14.21
N GLU A 7 13.65 -8.86 -14.68
CA GLU A 7 12.96 -9.89 -15.46
C GLU A 7 12.13 -10.79 -14.55
N ILE A 8 10.88 -11.07 -14.96
CA ILE A 8 9.99 -11.98 -14.24
C ILE A 8 10.02 -13.32 -14.96
N VAL A 9 10.50 -14.35 -14.25
CA VAL A 9 10.66 -15.72 -14.77
C VAL A 9 9.82 -16.72 -13.96
N PRO A 10 9.55 -17.92 -14.50
CA PRO A 10 8.91 -18.99 -13.73
C PRO A 10 9.75 -19.39 -12.49
N PRO A 11 9.10 -19.86 -11.41
CA PRO A 11 9.81 -20.31 -10.21
C PRO A 11 10.77 -21.47 -10.50
N ALA A 12 11.97 -21.41 -9.91
CA ALA A 12 12.96 -22.49 -9.94
C ALA A 12 13.84 -22.44 -8.67
N GLU A 13 14.51 -23.54 -8.35
CA GLU A 13 15.33 -23.67 -7.12
C GLU A 13 16.45 -22.62 -7.02
N THR A 14 16.97 -22.16 -8.15
CA THR A 14 18.06 -21.18 -8.25
C THR A 14 17.59 -19.75 -8.43
N VAL A 15 16.27 -19.49 -8.43
CA VAL A 15 15.70 -18.18 -8.72
C VAL A 15 15.14 -17.55 -7.45
N PRO A 16 15.51 -16.29 -7.11
CA PRO A 16 14.92 -15.58 -5.99
C PRO A 16 13.42 -15.38 -6.16
N ASN A 17 12.68 -15.49 -5.07
CA ASN A 17 11.22 -15.33 -5.07
C ASN A 17 10.81 -14.12 -4.21
N ILE A 18 9.79 -13.39 -4.67
CA ILE A 18 9.10 -12.38 -3.88
C ILE A 18 7.66 -12.84 -3.68
N TYR A 19 7.23 -12.87 -2.42
CA TYR A 19 5.89 -13.26 -2.03
C TYR A 19 5.22 -12.15 -1.23
N LEU A 20 4.07 -11.66 -1.70
CA LEU A 20 3.24 -10.73 -0.94
C LEU A 20 2.54 -11.52 0.18
N ILE A 21 2.89 -11.22 1.42
CA ILE A 21 2.32 -11.87 2.61
C ILE A 21 0.91 -11.35 2.86
N GLY A 22 0.74 -10.03 2.74
CA GLY A 22 -0.55 -9.40 2.92
C GLY A 22 -0.48 -7.89 2.77
N GLU A 23 -1.66 -7.31 2.60
CA GLU A 23 -1.87 -5.88 2.48
C GLU A 23 -3.05 -5.43 3.35
N SER A 24 -3.02 -4.18 3.78
CA SER A 24 -4.13 -3.55 4.48
C SER A 24 -4.23 -2.07 4.12
N VAL A 25 -5.47 -1.57 4.10
CA VAL A 25 -5.78 -0.14 3.99
C VAL A 25 -6.46 0.28 5.27
N GLY A 26 -5.95 1.33 5.90
CA GLY A 26 -6.56 2.01 7.04
C GLY A 26 -6.97 3.42 6.67
N GLU A 27 -8.08 3.88 7.25
CA GLU A 27 -8.55 5.27 7.13
C GLU A 27 -8.66 5.88 8.54
N ARG A 28 -8.26 7.15 8.68
CA ARG A 28 -8.54 7.95 9.89
C ARG A 28 -8.85 9.40 9.56
N THR A 29 -9.65 10.04 10.42
CA THR A 29 -9.91 11.48 10.34
C THR A 29 -8.74 12.28 10.94
N LEU A 30 -8.16 13.19 10.16
CA LEU A 30 -7.09 14.08 10.62
C LEU A 30 -7.62 15.39 11.17
N SER A 31 -8.72 15.89 10.62
CA SER A 31 -9.30 17.18 11.04
C SER A 31 -10.82 17.21 10.89
N LEU A 32 -11.46 18.12 11.62
CA LEU A 32 -12.90 18.34 11.61
C LEU A 32 -13.25 19.78 11.22
N TYR A 33 -14.37 19.95 10.53
CA TYR A 33 -15.03 21.25 10.39
C TYR A 33 -15.68 21.68 11.71
N GLN A 34 -16.05 22.96 11.83
CA GLN A 34 -16.73 23.51 13.03
C GLN A 34 -18.06 22.79 13.35
N ASN A 35 -18.68 22.16 12.36
CA ASN A 35 -19.89 21.35 12.50
C ASN A 35 -19.62 19.88 12.85
N THR A 36 -18.41 19.57 13.35
CA THR A 36 -17.92 18.25 13.77
C THR A 36 -17.89 17.16 12.70
N ARG A 37 -18.06 17.52 11.42
CA ARG A 37 -17.86 16.60 10.29
C ARG A 37 -16.38 16.48 9.96
N ALA A 38 -15.97 15.31 9.46
CA ALA A 38 -14.62 15.11 8.91
C ALA A 38 -14.32 16.17 7.84
N ALA A 39 -13.16 16.80 7.93
CA ALA A 39 -12.67 17.78 6.97
C ALA A 39 -11.49 17.23 6.17
N GLU A 40 -10.61 16.47 6.82
CA GLU A 40 -9.51 15.78 6.17
C GLU A 40 -9.45 14.34 6.66
N LEU A 41 -9.26 13.43 5.71
CA LEU A 41 -9.09 12.00 5.95
C LEU A 41 -7.71 11.60 5.44
N GLU A 42 -7.12 10.62 6.12
CA GLU A 42 -5.86 10.01 5.75
C GLU A 42 -6.06 8.54 5.47
N LEU A 43 -5.61 8.10 4.31
CA LEU A 43 -5.48 6.70 3.94
C LEU A 43 -4.04 6.27 4.14
N THR A 44 -3.86 5.12 4.78
CA THR A 44 -2.57 4.45 4.87
C THR A 44 -2.67 3.05 4.29
N PHE A 45 -1.91 2.79 3.25
CA PHE A 45 -1.71 1.46 2.68
C PHE A 45 -0.46 0.84 3.30
N ASN A 46 -0.57 -0.37 3.83
CA ASN A 46 0.55 -1.16 4.33
C ASN A 46 0.66 -2.44 3.52
N ALA A 47 1.88 -2.80 3.11
CA ALA A 47 2.17 -4.09 2.48
C ALA A 47 3.32 -4.77 3.20
N SER A 48 3.17 -6.07 3.44
CA SER A 48 4.22 -6.94 3.97
C SER A 48 4.53 -8.02 2.95
N TYR A 49 5.81 -8.24 2.67
CA TYR A 49 6.27 -9.21 1.67
C TYR A 49 7.54 -9.89 2.14
N SER A 50 7.78 -11.10 1.65
CA SER A 50 9.04 -11.80 1.84
C SER A 50 9.82 -11.91 0.55
N VAL A 51 11.14 -11.92 0.69
CA VAL A 51 12.10 -12.22 -0.37
C VAL A 51 12.84 -13.48 0.04
N THR A 52 12.76 -14.53 -0.77
CA THR A 52 13.50 -15.78 -0.56
C THR A 52 14.64 -15.82 -1.56
N LEU A 53 15.87 -15.94 -1.04
CA LEU A 53 17.07 -16.11 -1.85
C LEU A 53 17.62 -17.52 -1.66
N PRO A 54 17.96 -18.25 -2.74
CA PRO A 54 18.68 -19.52 -2.65
C PRO A 54 19.96 -19.37 -1.82
N GLU A 55 20.31 -20.37 -1.03
CA GLU A 55 21.50 -20.43 -0.15
C GLU A 55 21.58 -19.38 0.98
N VAL A 56 20.72 -18.34 0.97
CA VAL A 56 20.73 -17.26 1.98
C VAL A 56 19.52 -17.34 2.91
N GLY A 57 18.38 -17.83 2.41
CA GLY A 57 17.13 -17.97 3.16
C GLY A 57 16.12 -16.85 2.90
N ILE A 58 15.18 -16.68 3.84
CA ILE A 58 14.03 -15.77 3.71
C ILE A 58 14.23 -14.48 4.52
N LYS A 59 13.84 -13.34 3.95
CA LYS A 59 13.75 -12.05 4.66
C LYS A 59 12.39 -11.42 4.44
N THR A 60 11.80 -10.90 5.51
CA THR A 60 10.52 -10.20 5.49
C THR A 60 10.73 -8.70 5.53
N PHE A 61 9.96 -7.97 4.74
CA PHE A 61 9.96 -6.52 4.62
C PHE A 61 8.54 -5.99 4.74
N SER A 62 8.43 -4.72 5.12
CA SER A 62 7.17 -3.99 5.10
C SER A 62 7.39 -2.59 4.54
N THR A 63 6.34 -2.05 3.94
CA THR A 63 6.29 -0.66 3.48
C THR A 63 4.93 -0.05 3.80
N SER A 64 4.89 1.27 3.93
CA SER A 64 3.69 2.03 4.23
C SER A 64 3.66 3.27 3.35
N VAL A 65 2.50 3.56 2.75
CA VAL A 65 2.26 4.75 1.94
C VAL A 65 1.03 5.45 2.48
N THR A 66 1.15 6.75 2.70
CA THR A 66 0.08 7.57 3.27
C THR A 66 -0.32 8.67 2.29
N ARG A 67 -1.62 8.91 2.13
CA ARG A 67 -2.19 10.00 1.34
C ARG A 67 -3.32 10.65 2.13
N SER A 68 -3.36 11.97 2.19
CA SER A 68 -4.49 12.72 2.73
C SER A 68 -5.35 13.35 1.63
N TYR A 69 -6.64 13.50 1.91
CA TYR A 69 -7.59 14.18 1.03
C TYR A 69 -8.64 14.94 1.86
N LEU A 70 -9.17 16.03 1.30
CA LEU A 70 -10.25 16.81 1.93
C LEU A 70 -11.61 16.17 1.69
N ASP A 71 -12.49 16.20 2.69
CA ASP A 71 -13.86 15.71 2.55
C ASP A 71 -14.80 16.73 1.92
N ASN A 72 -15.40 16.37 0.79
CA ASN A 72 -16.43 17.17 0.13
C ASN A 72 -17.76 16.40 0.07
N PRO A 73 -18.71 16.68 0.98
CA PRO A 73 -19.97 15.95 1.04
C PRO A 73 -20.93 16.23 -0.11
N LEU A 74 -20.63 17.19 -0.99
CA LEU A 74 -21.44 17.52 -2.17
C LEU A 74 -21.02 16.74 -3.43
N THR A 75 -19.89 16.00 -3.40
CA THR A 75 -19.35 15.28 -4.56
C THR A 75 -18.87 13.87 -4.22
N ALA A 76 -19.64 13.12 -3.43
CA ALA A 76 -19.29 11.75 -3.00
C ALA A 76 -18.97 10.80 -4.17
N LEU A 77 -19.66 10.94 -5.31
CA LEU A 77 -19.44 10.09 -6.49
C LEU A 77 -18.13 10.39 -7.24
N ALA A 78 -17.68 11.64 -7.25
CA ALA A 78 -16.43 12.04 -7.92
C ALA A 78 -15.19 11.69 -7.09
N LYS A 79 -15.36 11.52 -5.77
CA LYS A 79 -14.26 11.28 -4.82
C LYS A 79 -13.84 9.82 -4.71
N SER A 80 -14.68 8.88 -5.17
CA SER A 80 -14.31 7.46 -5.27
C SER A 80 -13.26 7.18 -6.36
N VAL A 81 -12.89 8.20 -7.17
CA VAL A 81 -12.05 8.07 -8.37
C VAL A 81 -10.70 8.78 -8.22
N GLU A 82 -10.47 9.53 -7.14
CA GLU A 82 -9.23 10.30 -6.89
C GLU A 82 -8.19 9.54 -6.05
#